data_AF-F3CFH4-F1
#
_entry.id   AF-F3CFH4-F1
#
_cell.length_a   1.000
_cell.length_b   1.000
_cell.length_c   1.000
_cell.angle_alpha   90.00
_cell.angle_beta   90.00
_cell.angle_gamma   90.00
#
_symmetry.space_group_name_H-M   'P 1'
#
loop_
_entity.id
_entity.type
_entity.pdbx_description
1 polymer ?
#
loop_
_entity_poly.entity_id
_entity_poly.type
_entity_poly.pdbx_seq_one_letter_code
_entity_poly.pdbx_strand_id
1 'polypeptide(L)'
;GRAKGVKGVLSVGRVQTPILGLIVNRYLANKSHASAFYYTVAASLAFGGHRAQARLVVAADAPLDDKNRIIDEAYATNVVDACRQKPAEVIEARVEEKQTAAPLPFAL
;
A
#
# COMPACT_ATOMS: atom_id res chain seq x y z
N GLY A 1 -17.67 36.81 10.70
CA GLY A 1 -16.30 37.11 10.21
C GLY A 1 -15.73 38.37 10.85
N ARG A 2 -16.24 39.55 10.45
CA ARG A 2 -15.75 40.86 10.95
C ARG A 2 -15.86 41.05 12.47
N ALA A 3 -16.87 40.47 13.12
CA ALA A 3 -17.03 40.53 14.58
C ALA A 3 -15.94 39.79 15.38
N LYS A 4 -15.15 38.90 14.74
CA LYS A 4 -13.99 38.21 15.35
C LYS A 4 -12.64 38.73 14.86
N GLY A 5 -12.59 39.94 14.27
CA GLY A 5 -11.33 40.58 13.87
C GLY A 5 -10.68 40.08 12.57
N VAL A 6 -11.36 39.22 11.80
CA VAL A 6 -10.83 38.73 10.51
C VAL A 6 -10.93 39.84 9.46
N LYS A 7 -9.78 40.39 9.02
CA LYS A 7 -9.67 41.48 8.02
C LYS A 7 -9.87 41.03 6.55
N GLY A 8 -10.54 39.91 6.30
CA GLY A 8 -10.78 39.36 4.96
C GLY A 8 -12.20 38.81 4.77
N VAL A 9 -12.58 38.52 3.52
CA VAL A 9 -13.86 37.86 3.18
C VAL A 9 -13.72 36.36 3.42
N LEU A 10 -14.62 35.78 4.22
CA LEU A 10 -14.80 34.33 4.32
C LEU A 10 -15.82 33.91 3.25
N SER A 11 -15.34 33.64 2.04
CA SER A 11 -16.19 33.17 0.95
C SER A 11 -16.60 31.72 1.19
N VAL A 12 -17.92 31.46 1.13
CA VAL A 12 -18.50 30.12 1.27
C VAL A 12 -19.34 29.84 0.03
N GLY A 13 -19.09 28.73 -0.65
CA GLY A 13 -19.80 28.39 -1.88
C GLY A 13 -19.80 26.88 -2.16
N ARG A 14 -20.77 26.43 -2.97
CA ARG A 14 -20.99 24.99 -3.27
C ARG A 14 -19.79 24.31 -3.95
N VAL A 15 -18.90 25.06 -4.59
CA VAL A 15 -17.71 24.53 -5.29
C VAL A 15 -16.43 24.84 -4.52
N GLN A 16 -16.23 26.10 -4.13
CA GLN A 16 -15.01 26.53 -3.43
C GLN A 16 -14.84 25.84 -2.07
N THR A 17 -15.91 25.70 -1.29
CA THR A 17 -15.83 25.12 0.05
C THR A 17 -15.50 23.62 0.03
N PRO A 18 -16.11 22.77 -0.83
CA PRO A 18 -15.69 21.37 -0.94
C PRO A 18 -14.26 21.17 -1.44
N ILE A 19 -13.79 21.99 -2.41
CA ILE A 19 -12.39 21.93 -2.87
C ILE A 19 -11.43 22.25 -1.71
N LEU A 20 -11.71 23.32 -0.96
CA LEU A 20 -10.92 23.64 0.23
C LEU A 20 -10.98 22.49 1.26
N GLY A 21 -12.15 21.88 1.45
CA GLY A 21 -12.33 20.72 2.32
C GLY A 21 -11.46 19.53 1.91
N LEU A 22 -11.37 19.20 0.61
CA LEU A 22 -10.49 18.13 0.11
C LEU A 22 -9.02 18.39 0.44
N ILE A 23 -8.56 19.63 0.24
CA ILE A 23 -7.18 20.04 0.54
C ILE A 23 -6.91 19.93 2.05
N VAL A 24 -7.79 20.48 2.87
CA VAL A 24 -7.65 20.45 4.34
C VAL A 24 -7.67 19.01 4.86
N ASN A 25 -8.59 18.16 4.39
CA ASN A 25 -8.65 16.77 4.80
C ASN A 25 -7.37 16.00 4.44
N ARG A 26 -6.85 16.20 3.22
CA ARG A 26 -5.57 15.59 2.81
C ARG A 26 -4.41 16.11 3.65
N TYR A 27 -4.37 17.41 3.93
CA TYR A 27 -3.35 18.01 4.79
C TYR A 27 -3.38 17.43 6.20
N LEU A 28 -4.57 17.33 6.81
CA LEU A 28 -4.73 16.74 8.14
C LEU A 28 -4.31 15.26 8.17
N ALA A 29 -4.71 14.47 7.17
CA ALA A 29 -4.33 13.07 7.06
C ALA A 29 -2.80 12.88 6.91
N ASN A 30 -2.13 13.78 6.17
CA ASN A 30 -0.67 13.79 6.08
C ASN A 30 -0.03 14.22 7.41
N LYS A 31 -0.53 15.30 8.03
CA LYS A 31 -0.03 15.80 9.31
C LYS A 31 -0.17 14.76 10.44
N SER A 32 -1.22 13.94 10.42
CA SER A 32 -1.44 12.86 11.38
C SER A 32 -0.75 11.55 11.00
N HIS A 33 -0.06 11.48 9.85
CA HIS A 33 0.63 10.27 9.42
C HIS A 33 1.90 10.06 10.26
N ALA A 34 2.01 8.90 10.90
CA ALA A 34 3.20 8.44 11.58
C ALA A 34 3.86 7.33 10.75
N SER A 35 5.18 7.42 10.53
CA SER A 35 5.94 6.34 9.92
C SER A 35 5.96 5.13 10.85
N ALA A 36 5.74 3.95 10.30
CA ALA A 36 5.87 2.68 11.00
C ALA A 36 6.79 1.74 10.22
N PHE A 37 7.61 1.00 10.94
CA PHE A 37 8.42 -0.08 10.36
C PHE A 37 7.54 -1.30 10.11
N TYR A 38 7.85 -2.02 9.03
CA TYR A 38 7.23 -3.29 8.71
C TYR A 38 8.23 -4.14 7.93
N TYR A 39 7.99 -5.44 7.91
CA TYR A 39 8.88 -6.43 7.32
C TYR A 39 8.18 -7.14 6.16
N THR A 40 8.98 -7.56 5.18
CA THR A 40 8.52 -8.41 4.07
C THR A 40 9.52 -9.51 3.85
N VAL A 41 9.03 -10.74 3.66
CA VAL A 41 9.87 -11.89 3.32
C VAL A 41 9.77 -12.14 1.81
N ALA A 42 10.93 -12.21 1.16
CA ALA A 42 11.05 -12.54 -0.26
C ALA A 42 12.03 -13.71 -0.43
N ALA A 43 11.77 -14.56 -1.42
CA ALA A 43 12.57 -15.71 -1.74
C ALA A 43 13.03 -15.67 -3.20
N SER A 44 14.28 -16.04 -3.44
CA SER A 44 14.78 -16.35 -4.79
C SER A 44 14.68 -17.85 -5.00
N LEU A 45 13.81 -18.25 -5.92
CA LEU A 45 13.51 -19.65 -6.22
C LEU A 45 14.21 -20.05 -7.52
N ALA A 46 15.01 -21.11 -7.50
CA ALA A 46 15.64 -21.66 -8.69
C ALA A 46 14.71 -22.71 -9.33
N PHE A 47 14.48 -22.61 -10.64
CA PHE A 47 13.66 -23.55 -11.40
C PHE A 47 14.21 -23.69 -12.81
N GLY A 48 14.56 -24.92 -13.25
CA GLY A 48 14.95 -25.20 -14.64
C GLY A 48 16.11 -24.34 -15.18
N GLY A 49 17.06 -23.93 -14.34
CA GLY A 49 18.16 -23.02 -14.71
C GLY A 49 17.82 -21.53 -14.65
N HIS A 50 16.56 -21.18 -14.38
CA HIS A 50 16.09 -19.81 -14.17
C HIS A 50 15.91 -19.50 -12.68
N ARG A 51 15.78 -18.21 -12.35
CA ARG A 51 15.43 -17.74 -11.01
C ARG A 51 14.15 -16.91 -11.06
N ALA A 52 13.24 -17.19 -10.15
CA ALA A 52 12.04 -16.40 -9.91
C ALA A 52 12.14 -15.71 -8.54
N GLN A 53 11.53 -14.54 -8.40
CA GLN A 53 11.33 -13.91 -7.11
C GLN A 53 9.90 -14.14 -6.64
N ALA A 54 9.75 -14.61 -5.41
CA ALA A 54 8.47 -14.79 -4.76
C ALA A 54 8.42 -13.95 -3.48
N ARG A 55 7.24 -13.44 -3.15
CA ARG A 55 6.98 -12.78 -1.86
C ARG A 55 6.11 -13.68 -1.01
N LEU A 56 6.37 -13.70 0.29
CA LEU A 56 5.54 -14.44 1.24
C LEU A 56 4.10 -13.92 1.21
N VAL A 57 3.15 -14.85 1.09
CA VAL A 57 1.75 -14.62 1.43
C VAL A 57 1.61 -14.94 2.92
N VAL A 58 1.27 -13.92 3.70
CA VAL A 58 1.17 -14.04 5.17
C VAL A 58 -0.10 -14.79 5.56
N ALA A 59 0.00 -15.63 6.59
CA ALA A 59 -1.14 -16.29 7.19
C ALA A 59 -1.97 -15.30 8.03
N ALA A 60 -3.25 -15.62 8.27
CA ALA A 60 -4.18 -14.72 8.97
C ALA A 60 -3.87 -14.55 10.47
N ASP A 61 -3.13 -15.49 11.06
CA ASP A 61 -2.67 -15.48 12.45
C ASP A 61 -1.32 -14.79 12.65
N ALA A 62 -0.71 -14.27 11.57
CA ALA A 62 0.55 -13.54 11.64
C ALA A 62 0.39 -12.19 12.37
N PRO A 63 1.46 -11.67 12.99
CA PRO A 63 1.47 -10.33 13.58
C PRO A 63 1.48 -9.27 12.48
N LEU A 64 0.28 -8.85 12.06
CA LEU A 64 0.04 -7.90 10.98
C LEU A 64 -0.53 -6.58 11.48
N ASP A 65 -0.28 -5.51 10.73
CA ASP A 65 -1.01 -4.25 10.87
C ASP A 65 -2.33 -4.23 10.08
N ASP A 66 -3.02 -3.09 10.14
CA ASP A 66 -4.27 -2.81 9.42
C ASP A 66 -4.14 -2.89 7.88
N LYS A 67 -2.92 -2.97 7.36
CA LYS A 67 -2.60 -3.06 5.92
C LYS A 67 -2.02 -4.41 5.52
N ASN A 68 -2.15 -5.43 6.38
CA ASN A 68 -1.61 -6.78 6.17
C ASN A 68 -0.08 -6.81 5.98
N ARG A 69 0.65 -5.97 6.73
CA ARG A 69 2.12 -5.93 6.74
C ARG A 69 2.63 -6.50 8.05
N ILE A 70 3.71 -7.29 8.00
CA ILE A 70 4.31 -7.90 9.19
C ILE A 70 4.94 -6.81 10.05
N ILE A 71 4.57 -6.75 11.33
CA ILE A 71 5.12 -5.77 12.29
C ILE A 71 6.18 -6.34 13.22
N ASP A 72 6.31 -7.67 13.29
CA ASP A 72 7.28 -8.36 14.13
C ASP A 72 8.46 -8.91 13.30
N GLU A 73 9.67 -8.43 13.61
CA GLU A 73 10.92 -8.87 12.99
C GLU A 73 11.26 -10.33 13.30
N ALA A 74 10.98 -10.79 14.52
CA ALA A 74 11.26 -12.15 14.94
C ALA A 74 10.41 -13.13 14.15
N TYR A 75 9.13 -12.80 13.94
CA TYR A 75 8.25 -13.58 13.06
C TYR A 75 8.81 -13.66 11.64
N ALA A 76 9.21 -12.53 11.04
CA ALA A 76 9.77 -12.52 9.69
C ALA A 76 11.06 -13.36 9.58
N THR A 77 11.95 -13.25 10.56
CA THR A 77 13.20 -14.02 10.64
C THR A 77 12.94 -15.51 10.79
N ASN A 78 12.01 -15.89 11.68
CA ASN A 78 11.61 -17.29 11.86
C ASN A 78 11.08 -17.91 10.57
N VAL A 79 10.30 -17.16 9.78
CA VAL A 79 9.82 -17.65 8.48
C VAL A 79 10.98 -17.82 7.49
N VAL A 80 11.94 -16.89 7.46
CA VAL A 80 13.13 -17.03 6.62
C VAL A 80 13.89 -18.30 7.00
N ASP A 81 14.18 -18.51 8.27
CA ASP A 81 14.92 -19.68 8.75
C ASP A 81 14.15 -20.98 8.51
N ALA A 82 12.83 -20.95 8.68
CA ALA A 82 11.96 -22.09 8.40
C ALA A 82 11.88 -22.43 6.91
N CYS A 83 12.09 -21.48 5.99
CA CYS A 83 12.00 -21.71 4.54
C CYS A 83 13.37 -21.84 3.86
N ARG A 84 14.47 -21.47 4.53
CA ARG A 84 15.79 -21.40 3.93
C ARG A 84 16.25 -22.76 3.42
N GLN A 85 16.70 -22.81 2.17
CA GLN A 85 17.17 -24.02 1.48
C GLN A 85 16.18 -25.18 1.43
N LYS A 86 14.89 -24.94 1.69
CA LYS A 86 13.84 -25.93 1.50
C LYS A 86 13.40 -26.01 0.04
N PRO A 87 12.97 -27.19 -0.43
CA PRO A 87 12.36 -27.29 -1.75
C PRO A 87 11.09 -26.45 -1.82
N ALA A 88 10.85 -25.84 -2.99
CA ALA A 88 9.61 -25.14 -3.28
C ALA A 88 8.84 -25.93 -4.35
N GLU A 89 7.54 -26.10 -4.13
CA GLU A 89 6.63 -26.77 -5.06
C GLU A 89 5.66 -25.75 -5.64
N VAL A 90 5.41 -25.83 -6.94
CA VAL A 90 4.43 -24.98 -7.62
C VAL A 90 3.07 -25.65 -7.47
N ILE A 91 2.22 -25.08 -6.61
CA ILE A 91 0.86 -25.58 -6.37
C ILE A 91 -0.08 -25.15 -7.51
N GLU A 92 0.15 -23.98 -8.09
CA GLU A 92 -0.69 -23.42 -9.14
C GLU A 92 0.10 -22.49 -10.07
N ALA A 93 -0.15 -22.59 -11.38
CA ALA A 93 0.36 -21.67 -12.38
C ALA A 93 -0.76 -21.33 -13.37
N ARG A 94 -0.98 -20.03 -13.60
CA ARG A 94 -2.00 -19.52 -14.54
C ARG A 94 -1.37 -18.53 -15.50
N VAL A 95 -1.77 -18.59 -16.77
CA VAL A 95 -1.42 -17.62 -17.80
C VAL A 95 -2.72 -17.02 -18.30
N GLU A 96 -2.90 -15.72 -18.05
CA GLU A 96 -4.10 -14.99 -18.45
C GLU A 96 -3.74 -13.96 -19.51
N GLU A 97 -4.49 -13.94 -20.61
CA GLU A 97 -4.37 -12.89 -21.61
C GLU A 97 -5.05 -11.61 -21.07
N LYS A 98 -4.30 -10.52 -21.00
CA LYS A 98 -4.80 -9.21 -20.52
C LYS A 98 -4.65 -8.18 -21.62
N GLN A 99 -5.76 -7.53 -21.97
CA GLN A 99 -5.79 -6.43 -22.92
C GLN A 99 -6.13 -5.13 -22.19
N THR A 100 -5.34 -4.07 -22.41
CA THR A 100 -5.65 -2.72 -21.93
C THR A 100 -6.03 -1.88 -23.14
N ALA A 101 -7.25 -1.34 -23.16
CA ALA A 101 -7.71 -0.46 -24.21
C ALA A 101 -6.88 0.85 -24.24
N ALA A 102 -6.82 1.48 -25.40
CA ALA A 102 -6.21 2.80 -25.51
C ALA A 102 -6.93 3.80 -24.58
N PRO A 103 -6.19 4.73 -23.95
CA PRO A 103 -6.82 5.77 -23.16
C PRO A 103 -7.76 6.61 -24.03
N LEU A 104 -8.84 7.08 -23.42
CA LEU A 104 -9.76 8.00 -24.10
C LEU A 104 -9.04 9.31 -24.45
N PRO A 105 -9.51 10.02 -25.50
CA PRO A 105 -9.06 11.38 -25.77
C PRO A 105 -9.22 12.28 -24.53
N PHE A 106 -8.33 13.24 -24.37
CA PHE A 106 -8.38 14.18 -23.25
C PHE A 106 -9.71 14.94 -23.21
N ALA A 107 -10.28 15.07 -22.01
CA ALA A 107 -11.37 15.99 -21.70
C ALA A 107 -10.86 17.07 -20.75
N LEU A 108 -11.34 18.30 -20.95
CA LEU A 108 -11.08 19.46 -20.09
C LEU A 108 -12.18 19.61 -19.03
#